data_AF-A0A0F6YJ70-F1
#
_entry.id   AF-A0A0F6YJ70-F1
#
_cell.length_a   1.000
_cell.length_b   1.000
_cell.length_c   1.000
_cell.angle_alpha   90.00
_cell.angle_beta   90.00
_cell.angle_gamma   90.00
#
_symmetry.space_group_name_H-M   'P 1'
#
loop_
_entity.id
_entity.type
_entity.pdbx_description
1 polymer ?
#
loop_
_entity_poly.entity_id
_entity_poly.type
_entity_poly.pdbx_seq_one_letter_code
_entity_poly.pdbx_strand_id
1 'polypeptide(L)'
;MDMTTKNAPPLQLVAPFLEATKDEAPALAEQIAALDDRGQRQLAGVLGRFGGGARHELHAGDRVLARRLLAPLRHVDADALETLNKILDYLDLDANGRLDEDEMTRCAEAIEHFARLVPPAHQVSRAELETLRRVLRALDANDDHRLDAKERDAFFEGVRDPEALVARLEADGRLTRA
;
A
#
# COMPACT_ATOMS: atom_id res chain seq x y z
N MET A 1 -32.33 1.54 11.93
CA MET A 1 -31.19 0.66 12.24
C MET A 1 -30.12 0.96 11.22
N ASP A 2 -29.14 1.76 11.64
CA ASP A 2 -28.04 2.22 10.81
C ASP A 2 -27.04 1.06 10.64
N MET A 3 -26.84 0.58 9.40
CA MET A 3 -25.95 -0.55 9.09
C MET A 3 -24.51 -0.10 8.75
N THR A 4 -24.13 1.13 9.12
CA THR A 4 -22.84 1.73 8.71
C THR A 4 -21.66 1.46 9.65
N THR A 5 -21.83 0.67 10.71
CA THR A 5 -20.73 0.36 11.66
C THR A 5 -19.89 -0.87 11.30
N LYS A 6 -20.09 -1.49 10.12
CA LYS A 6 -19.24 -2.59 9.67
C LYS A 6 -17.93 -2.05 9.10
N ASN A 7 -16.86 -2.19 9.88
CA ASN A 7 -15.45 -2.02 9.51
C ASN A 7 -14.90 -0.58 9.56
N ALA A 8 -15.13 0.13 10.67
CA ALA A 8 -14.22 1.23 11.00
C ALA A 8 -12.80 0.63 11.21
N PRO A 9 -11.74 1.22 10.60
CA PRO A 9 -10.40 0.69 10.74
C PRO A 9 -9.97 0.72 12.23
N PRO A 10 -9.25 -0.30 12.71
CA PRO A 10 -8.94 -0.46 14.12
C PRO A 10 -7.89 0.56 14.57
N LEU A 11 -8.33 1.77 14.92
CA LEU A 11 -7.47 2.86 15.40
C LEU A 11 -6.54 2.44 16.54
N GLN A 12 -6.96 1.44 17.32
CA GLN A 12 -6.16 0.81 18.38
C GLN A 12 -4.83 0.18 17.92
N LEU A 13 -4.63 -0.08 16.62
CA LEU A 13 -3.36 -0.57 16.08
C LEU A 13 -2.29 0.53 15.96
N VAL A 14 -2.71 1.79 15.82
CA VAL A 14 -1.79 2.90 15.48
C VAL A 14 -0.84 3.21 16.64
N ALA A 15 -1.37 3.36 17.86
CA ALA A 15 -0.54 3.73 19.01
C ALA A 15 0.52 2.66 19.35
N PRO A 16 0.20 1.35 19.44
CA PRO A 16 1.21 0.31 19.64
C PRO A 16 2.23 0.22 18.50
N PHE A 17 1.80 0.42 17.25
CA PHE A 17 2.71 0.43 16.11
C PHE A 17 3.67 1.62 16.16
N LEU A 18 3.16 2.83 16.45
CA LEU A 18 3.96 4.03 16.62
C LEU A 18 4.99 3.83 17.74
N GLU A 19 4.58 3.31 18.89
CA GLU A 19 5.49 3.07 20.02
C GLU A 19 6.62 2.13 19.63
N ALA A 20 6.31 0.99 19.00
CA ALA A 20 7.30 0.05 18.52
C ALA A 20 8.20 0.62 17.41
N THR A 21 7.74 1.63 16.67
CA THR A 21 8.49 2.23 15.55
C THR A 21 9.48 3.29 16.01
N LYS A 22 9.30 3.90 17.19
CA LYS A 22 10.19 4.95 17.72
C LYS A 22 11.65 4.50 17.81
N ASP A 23 11.88 3.27 18.27
CA ASP A 23 13.23 2.75 18.44
C ASP A 23 13.81 2.20 17.12
N GLU A 24 12.97 1.62 16.26
CA GLU A 24 13.40 0.92 15.06
C GLU A 24 13.54 1.84 13.83
N ALA A 25 12.69 2.86 13.71
CA ALA A 25 12.65 3.78 12.58
C ALA A 25 12.16 5.18 13.02
N PRO A 26 12.98 5.94 13.76
CA PRO A 26 12.55 7.19 14.41
C PRO A 26 11.99 8.23 13.42
N ALA A 27 12.59 8.37 12.24
CA ALA A 27 12.10 9.31 11.22
C ALA A 27 10.70 8.93 10.67
N LEU A 28 10.37 7.63 10.62
CA LEU A 28 9.02 7.18 10.27
C LEU A 28 8.06 7.41 11.43
N ALA A 29 8.50 7.16 12.67
CA ALA A 29 7.70 7.42 13.87
C ALA A 29 7.31 8.90 14.00
N GLU A 30 8.24 9.82 13.71
CA GLU A 30 7.96 11.27 13.69
C GLU A 30 6.86 11.64 12.69
N GLN A 31 6.91 11.08 11.48
CA GLN A 31 5.88 11.31 10.47
C GLN A 31 4.52 10.73 10.88
N ILE A 32 4.50 9.51 11.45
CA ILE A 32 3.28 8.89 11.96
C ILE A 32 2.67 9.71 13.11
N ALA A 33 3.51 10.21 14.02
CA ALA A 33 3.06 11.03 15.15
C ALA A 33 2.46 12.37 14.71
N ALA A 34 2.83 12.88 13.52
CA ALA A 34 2.30 14.10 12.95
C ALA A 34 0.97 13.92 12.19
N LEU A 35 0.46 12.68 12.07
CA LEU A 35 -0.80 12.41 11.38
C LEU A 35 -2.01 12.96 12.14
N ASP A 36 -2.90 13.63 11.42
CA ASP A 36 -4.23 14.02 11.91
C ASP A 36 -5.19 12.81 12.01
N ASP A 37 -6.42 13.04 12.47
CA ASP A 37 -7.44 12.00 12.63
C ASP A 37 -7.76 11.25 11.32
N ARG A 38 -7.59 11.90 10.15
CA ARG A 38 -7.80 11.25 8.86
C ARG A 38 -6.61 10.35 8.54
N GLY A 39 -5.40 10.86 8.70
CA GLY A 39 -4.15 10.11 8.52
C GLY A 39 -4.07 8.89 9.42
N GLN A 40 -4.43 9.03 10.70
CA GLN A 40 -4.47 7.91 11.64
C GLN A 40 -5.49 6.84 11.22
N ARG A 41 -6.67 7.24 10.71
CA ARG A 41 -7.66 6.30 10.17
C ARG A 41 -7.14 5.57 8.94
N GLN A 42 -6.45 6.26 8.03
CA GLN A 42 -5.86 5.63 6.85
C GLN A 42 -4.72 4.68 7.23
N LEU A 43 -3.87 5.07 8.17
CA LEU A 43 -2.82 4.20 8.70
C LEU A 43 -3.42 2.96 9.39
N ALA A 44 -4.47 3.12 10.18
CA ALA A 44 -5.18 1.99 10.77
C ALA A 44 -5.78 1.06 9.71
N GLY A 45 -6.21 1.59 8.57
CA GLY A 45 -6.64 0.80 7.41
C GLY A 45 -5.50 -0.04 6.83
N VAL A 46 -4.32 0.57 6.64
CA VAL A 46 -3.11 -0.12 6.17
C VAL A 46 -2.71 -1.20 7.15
N LEU A 47 -2.53 -0.85 8.43
CA LEU A 47 -2.15 -1.77 9.50
C LEU A 47 -3.18 -2.88 9.71
N GLY A 48 -4.46 -2.60 9.51
CA GLY A 48 -5.54 -3.58 9.63
C GLY A 48 -5.50 -4.69 8.59
N ARG A 49 -4.71 -4.52 7.50
CA ARG A 49 -4.44 -5.59 6.53
C ARG A 49 -3.43 -6.62 7.06
N PHE A 50 -2.62 -6.22 8.04
CA PHE A 50 -1.59 -7.06 8.63
C PHE A 50 -2.19 -7.86 9.81
N GLY A 51 -1.80 -9.12 9.92
CA GLY A 51 -2.20 -10.00 11.00
C GLY A 51 -3.46 -10.81 10.68
N GLY A 52 -3.36 -12.13 10.84
CA GLY A 52 -4.47 -13.08 10.80
C GLY A 52 -5.10 -13.25 12.19
N GLY A 53 -6.41 -13.01 12.32
CA GLY A 53 -7.18 -13.32 13.53
C GLY A 53 -8.01 -12.18 14.13
N ALA A 54 -8.80 -12.55 15.14
CA ALA A 54 -9.70 -11.69 15.93
C ALA A 54 -8.98 -10.84 17.00
N ARG A 55 -7.66 -10.95 17.08
CA ARG A 55 -6.84 -10.19 18.03
C ARG A 55 -6.44 -8.90 17.34
N HIS A 56 -6.91 -7.78 17.87
CA HIS A 56 -6.64 -6.46 17.34
C HIS A 56 -5.21 -5.99 17.68
N GLU A 57 -4.21 -6.81 17.36
CA GLU A 57 -2.80 -6.58 17.68
C GLU A 57 -1.93 -6.99 16.50
N LEU A 58 -0.88 -6.21 16.23
CA LEU A 58 0.15 -6.56 15.24
C LEU A 58 1.24 -7.40 15.89
N HIS A 59 1.54 -8.57 15.33
CA HIS A 59 2.68 -9.35 15.78
C HIS A 59 4.00 -8.71 15.33
N ALA A 60 5.13 -9.17 15.87
CA ALA A 60 6.44 -8.59 15.55
C ALA A 60 6.75 -8.63 14.04
N GLY A 61 6.43 -9.75 13.37
CA GLY A 61 6.61 -9.89 11.91
C GLY A 61 5.75 -8.90 11.12
N ASP A 62 4.47 -8.75 11.49
CA ASP A 62 3.55 -7.79 10.88
C ASP A 62 4.08 -6.36 10.97
N ARG A 63 4.65 -5.96 12.12
CA ARG A 63 5.23 -4.63 12.30
C ARG A 63 6.45 -4.40 11.41
N VAL A 64 7.27 -5.43 11.20
CA VAL A 64 8.42 -5.36 10.29
C VAL A 64 7.95 -5.13 8.86
N LEU A 65 6.97 -5.91 8.39
CA LEU A 65 6.42 -5.76 7.05
C LEU A 65 5.71 -4.41 6.87
N ALA A 66 4.94 -3.95 7.85
CA ALA A 66 4.30 -2.64 7.81
C ALA A 66 5.31 -1.50 7.70
N ARG A 67 6.42 -1.56 8.45
CA ARG A 67 7.51 -0.60 8.30
C ARG A 67 8.17 -0.70 6.93
N ARG A 68 8.42 -1.91 6.41
CA ARG A 68 8.97 -2.11 5.06
C ARG A 68 8.07 -1.50 3.99
N LEU A 69 6.75 -1.60 4.13
CA LEU A 69 5.78 -1.01 3.21
C LEU A 69 5.75 0.53 3.28
N LEU A 70 5.89 1.10 4.49
CA LEU A 70 5.79 2.54 4.72
C LEU A 70 7.11 3.29 4.53
N ALA A 71 8.26 2.64 4.78
CA ALA A 71 9.58 3.27 4.73
C ALA A 71 9.94 3.88 3.37
N PRO A 72 9.56 3.29 2.21
CA PRO A 72 9.78 3.92 0.92
C PRO A 72 8.97 5.19 0.72
N LEU A 73 7.93 5.48 1.50
CA LEU A 73 7.13 6.68 1.30
C LEU A 73 7.94 7.92 1.66
N ARG A 74 8.04 8.86 0.72
CA ARG A 74 8.75 10.14 0.95
C ARG A 74 8.13 10.94 2.09
N HIS A 75 6.80 10.94 2.14
CA HIS A 75 6.00 11.58 3.18
C HIS A 75 4.83 10.68 3.53
N VAL A 76 4.69 10.36 4.81
CA VAL A 76 3.52 9.66 5.34
C VAL A 76 2.46 10.68 5.72
N ASP A 77 1.51 10.90 4.83
CA ASP A 77 0.34 11.75 5.04
C ASP A 77 -0.97 11.01 4.72
N ALA A 78 -2.11 11.63 5.00
CA ALA A 78 -3.41 11.03 4.80
C ALA A 78 -3.69 10.62 3.34
N ASP A 79 -3.21 11.39 2.36
CA ASP A 79 -3.48 11.14 0.95
C ASP A 79 -2.58 10.02 0.40
N ALA A 80 -1.32 9.97 0.83
CA ALA A 80 -0.40 8.88 0.52
C ALA A 80 -0.93 7.56 1.10
N LEU A 81 -1.37 7.55 2.36
CA LEU A 81 -1.95 6.37 3.01
C LEU A 81 -3.28 5.94 2.37
N GLU A 82 -4.12 6.87 1.95
CA GLU A 82 -5.34 6.53 1.21
C GLU A 82 -5.02 5.87 -0.14
N THR A 83 -4.03 6.40 -0.85
CA THR A 83 -3.58 5.81 -2.13
C THR A 83 -2.98 4.42 -1.90
N LEU A 84 -2.19 4.26 -0.83
CA LEU A 84 -1.66 2.97 -0.42
C LEU A 84 -2.77 1.97 -0.11
N ASN A 85 -3.81 2.34 0.66
CA ASN A 85 -4.95 1.47 0.92
C ASN A 85 -5.61 0.98 -0.38
N LYS A 86 -5.78 1.84 -1.38
CA LYS A 86 -6.33 1.46 -2.69
C LYS A 86 -5.41 0.51 -3.45
N ILE A 87 -4.09 0.69 -3.35
CA ILE A 87 -3.12 -0.24 -3.94
C ILE A 87 -3.21 -1.61 -3.26
N LEU A 88 -3.34 -1.63 -1.94
CA LEU A 88 -3.50 -2.87 -1.18
C LEU A 88 -4.80 -3.61 -1.51
N ASP A 89 -5.89 -2.89 -1.82
CA ASP A 89 -7.15 -3.51 -2.28
C ASP A 89 -6.97 -4.28 -3.60
N TYR A 90 -6.15 -3.77 -4.52
CA TYR A 90 -5.83 -4.47 -5.78
C TYR A 90 -4.97 -5.71 -5.57
N LEU A 91 -4.18 -5.75 -4.48
CA LEU A 91 -3.20 -6.79 -4.20
C LEU A 91 -3.69 -7.79 -3.14
N ASP A 92 -4.92 -7.65 -2.66
CA ASP A 92 -5.67 -8.61 -1.84
C ASP A 92 -6.26 -9.69 -2.75
N LEU A 93 -5.51 -10.80 -2.90
CA LEU A 93 -5.71 -11.75 -3.99
C LEU A 93 -6.87 -12.70 -3.73
N ASP A 94 -7.16 -12.98 -2.46
CA ASP A 94 -8.30 -13.80 -2.04
C ASP A 94 -9.52 -12.97 -1.62
N ALA A 95 -9.39 -11.64 -1.62
CA ALA A 95 -10.41 -10.67 -1.30
C ALA A 95 -10.99 -10.83 0.12
N ASN A 96 -10.19 -11.32 1.05
CA ASN A 96 -10.62 -11.52 2.43
C ASN A 96 -10.53 -10.23 3.27
N GLY A 97 -10.00 -9.14 2.69
CA GLY A 97 -9.79 -7.85 3.35
C GLY A 97 -8.50 -7.77 4.16
N ARG A 98 -7.62 -8.76 4.04
CA ARG A 98 -6.32 -8.92 4.70
C ARG A 98 -5.31 -9.41 3.68
N LEU A 99 -4.05 -9.30 4.05
CA LEU A 99 -2.96 -9.69 3.18
C LEU A 99 -2.09 -10.68 3.93
N ASP A 100 -1.90 -11.85 3.35
CA ASP A 100 -0.96 -12.84 3.87
C ASP A 100 0.50 -12.36 3.70
N GLU A 101 1.44 -13.12 4.24
CA GLU A 101 2.87 -12.75 4.23
C GLU A 101 3.44 -12.65 2.80
N ASP A 102 2.98 -13.51 1.88
CA ASP A 102 3.43 -13.53 0.49
C ASP A 102 2.86 -12.33 -0.28
N GLU A 103 1.56 -12.06 -0.10
CA GLU A 103 0.89 -10.89 -0.67
C GLU A 103 1.51 -9.59 -0.17
N MET A 104 1.78 -9.49 1.13
CA MET A 104 2.47 -8.37 1.76
C MET A 104 3.87 -8.15 1.21
N THR A 105 4.64 -9.23 1.07
CA THR A 105 5.99 -9.15 0.51
C THR A 105 5.96 -8.63 -0.91
N ARG A 106 5.04 -9.14 -1.74
CA ARG A 106 4.84 -8.67 -3.11
C ARG A 106 4.39 -7.21 -3.19
N CYS A 107 3.53 -6.77 -2.27
CA CYS A 107 3.13 -5.36 -2.16
C CYS A 107 4.34 -4.46 -1.88
N ALA A 108 5.16 -4.83 -0.88
CA ALA A 108 6.36 -4.08 -0.53
C ALA A 108 7.35 -4.01 -1.71
N GLU A 109 7.59 -5.14 -2.39
CA GLU A 109 8.44 -5.19 -3.57
C GLU A 109 7.94 -4.29 -4.69
N ALA A 110 6.63 -4.30 -4.98
CA ALA A 110 6.05 -3.43 -6.01
C ALA A 110 6.28 -1.94 -5.72
N ILE A 111 6.09 -1.52 -4.46
CA ILE A 111 6.35 -0.14 -4.02
C ILE A 111 7.84 0.19 -4.11
N GLU A 112 8.71 -0.72 -3.66
CA GLU A 112 10.18 -0.56 -3.74
C GLU A 112 10.67 -0.45 -5.18
N HIS A 113 10.08 -1.18 -6.12
CA HIS A 113 10.39 -1.07 -7.54
C HIS A 113 9.97 0.29 -8.11
N PHE A 114 8.76 0.76 -7.80
CA PHE A 114 8.31 2.08 -8.21
C PHE A 114 9.12 3.21 -7.56
N ALA A 115 9.65 3.02 -6.34
CA ALA A 115 10.56 3.97 -5.68
C ALA A 115 11.87 4.20 -6.44
N ARG A 116 12.21 3.31 -7.38
CA ARG A 116 13.42 3.42 -8.22
C ARG A 116 13.19 4.27 -9.47
N LEU A 117 11.95 4.64 -9.80
CA LEU A 117 11.65 5.47 -10.97
C LEU A 117 12.23 6.87 -10.88
N VAL A 118 12.33 7.45 -9.67
CA VAL A 118 12.89 8.78 -9.46
C VAL A 118 14.13 8.72 -8.55
N PRO A 119 15.34 8.65 -9.14
CA PRO A 119 16.59 8.88 -8.42
C PRO A 119 16.64 10.30 -7.83
N PRO A 120 17.36 10.56 -6.72
CA PRO A 120 18.29 9.66 -6.01
C PRO A 120 17.74 9.08 -4.70
N ALA A 121 16.48 9.32 -4.35
CA ALA A 121 16.02 9.10 -2.97
C ALA A 121 15.58 7.67 -2.64
N HIS A 122 15.37 6.79 -3.64
CA HIS A 122 14.73 5.48 -3.43
C HIS A 122 13.43 5.59 -2.60
N GLN A 123 12.72 6.70 -2.80
CA GLN A 123 11.50 7.04 -2.10
C GLN A 123 10.39 7.24 -3.12
N VAL A 124 9.19 6.82 -2.76
CA VAL A 124 7.96 6.98 -3.53
C VAL A 124 7.28 8.26 -3.08
N SER A 125 7.17 9.22 -3.99
CA SER A 125 6.29 10.36 -3.86
C SER A 125 4.83 9.96 -4.07
N ARG A 126 3.90 10.83 -3.67
CA ARG A 126 2.47 10.64 -3.95
C ARG A 126 2.18 10.44 -5.44
N ALA A 127 2.89 11.14 -6.33
CA ALA A 127 2.70 11.01 -7.77
C ALA A 127 3.10 9.63 -8.29
N GLU A 128 4.15 9.04 -7.73
CA GLU A 128 4.59 7.68 -8.07
C GLU A 128 3.65 6.62 -7.51
N LEU A 129 3.13 6.80 -6.28
CA LEU A 129 2.06 5.95 -5.74
C LEU A 129 0.80 6.01 -6.63
N GLU A 130 0.39 7.20 -7.06
CA GLU A 130 -0.74 7.33 -7.96
C GLU A 130 -0.44 6.71 -9.33
N THR A 131 0.79 6.80 -9.83
CA THR A 131 1.20 6.11 -11.06
C THR A 131 1.08 4.60 -10.91
N LEU A 132 1.56 4.02 -9.81
CA LEU A 132 1.38 2.60 -9.49
C LEU A 132 -0.11 2.22 -9.43
N ARG A 133 -0.93 3.00 -8.72
CA ARG A 133 -2.38 2.78 -8.67
C ARG A 133 -3.02 2.81 -10.06
N ARG A 134 -2.63 3.73 -10.91
CA ARG A 134 -3.15 3.84 -12.28
C ARG A 134 -2.69 2.69 -13.16
N VAL A 135 -1.48 2.18 -12.97
CA VAL A 135 -1.00 0.96 -13.62
C VAL A 135 -1.85 -0.25 -13.21
N LEU A 136 -2.13 -0.42 -11.92
CA LEU A 136 -3.02 -1.49 -11.43
C LEU A 136 -4.40 -1.40 -12.06
N ARG A 137 -5.02 -0.22 -12.04
CA ARG A 137 -6.32 0.03 -12.68
C ARG A 137 -6.28 -0.18 -14.20
N ALA A 138 -5.18 0.18 -14.86
CA ALA A 138 -5.06 -0.04 -16.29
C ALA A 138 -4.97 -1.52 -16.65
N LEU A 139 -4.44 -2.37 -15.75
CA LEU A 139 -4.32 -3.81 -15.91
C LEU A 139 -5.64 -4.56 -15.61
N ASP A 140 -6.39 -4.09 -14.61
CA ASP A 140 -7.76 -4.50 -14.26
C ASP A 140 -8.72 -4.30 -15.45
N ALA A 141 -8.87 -5.34 -16.27
CA ALA A 141 -9.60 -5.30 -17.51
C ALA A 141 -11.11 -5.49 -17.31
N ASN A 142 -11.53 -6.07 -16.19
CA ASN A 142 -12.93 -6.32 -15.86
C ASN A 142 -13.53 -5.25 -14.93
N ASP A 143 -12.72 -4.28 -14.47
CA ASP A 143 -13.08 -3.16 -13.57
C ASP A 143 -13.70 -3.65 -12.26
N ASP A 144 -13.23 -4.80 -11.74
CA ASP A 144 -13.67 -5.35 -10.46
C ASP A 144 -12.84 -4.84 -9.26
N HIS A 145 -11.89 -3.95 -9.55
CA HIS A 145 -10.96 -3.34 -8.60
C HIS A 145 -10.03 -4.36 -7.93
N ARG A 146 -9.73 -5.45 -8.65
CA ARG A 146 -8.80 -6.50 -8.24
C ARG A 146 -7.97 -6.92 -9.46
N LEU A 147 -6.91 -7.67 -9.19
CA LEU A 147 -6.17 -8.34 -10.26
C LEU A 147 -6.48 -9.82 -10.22
N ASP A 148 -7.08 -10.33 -11.30
CA ASP A 148 -7.18 -11.77 -11.51
C ASP A 148 -5.77 -12.39 -11.70
N ALA A 149 -5.69 -13.72 -11.78
CA ALA A 149 -4.40 -14.39 -11.89
C ALA A 149 -3.57 -13.92 -13.11
N LYS A 150 -4.21 -13.66 -14.25
CA LYS A 150 -3.55 -13.24 -15.48
C LYS A 150 -3.08 -11.78 -15.40
N GLU A 151 -3.93 -10.91 -14.87
CA GLU A 151 -3.62 -9.49 -14.69
C GLU A 151 -2.49 -9.30 -13.68
N ARG A 152 -2.49 -10.11 -12.62
CA ARG A 152 -1.47 -10.17 -11.60
C ARG A 152 -0.13 -10.66 -12.12
N ASP A 153 -0.11 -11.71 -12.94
CA ASP A 153 1.12 -12.17 -13.59
C ASP A 153 1.69 -11.07 -14.49
N ALA A 154 0.85 -10.41 -15.28
CA ALA A 154 1.26 -9.27 -16.12
C ALA A 154 1.80 -8.10 -15.29
N PHE A 155 1.22 -7.84 -14.11
CA PHE A 155 1.70 -6.82 -13.18
C PHE A 155 3.07 -7.18 -12.61
N PHE A 156 3.23 -8.37 -12.03
CA PHE A 156 4.49 -8.75 -11.36
C PHE A 156 5.63 -9.03 -12.33
N GLU A 157 5.34 -9.42 -13.57
CA GLU A 157 6.34 -9.46 -14.64
C GLU A 157 6.80 -8.04 -14.99
N GLY A 158 5.86 -7.12 -15.18
CA GLY A 158 6.14 -5.74 -15.59
C GLY A 158 6.78 -4.88 -14.50
N VAL A 159 6.40 -5.04 -13.23
CA VAL A 159 6.85 -4.16 -12.13
C VAL A 159 8.36 -4.22 -11.87
N ARG A 160 9.04 -5.26 -12.37
CA ARG A 160 10.51 -5.36 -12.33
C ARG A 160 11.20 -4.26 -13.12
N ASP A 161 10.55 -3.78 -14.19
CA ASP A 161 10.93 -2.62 -14.98
C ASP A 161 9.71 -1.68 -15.11
N PRO A 162 9.45 -0.86 -14.07
CA PRO A 162 8.24 -0.06 -14.01
C PRO A 162 8.19 1.02 -15.11
N GLU A 163 9.34 1.47 -15.62
CA GLU A 163 9.40 2.42 -16.73
C GLU A 163 8.91 1.78 -18.02
N ALA A 164 9.40 0.57 -18.33
CA ALA A 164 8.94 -0.19 -19.49
C ALA A 164 7.45 -0.57 -19.38
N LEU A 165 6.97 -0.92 -18.19
CA LEU A 165 5.56 -1.22 -17.95
C LEU A 165 4.67 0.00 -18.23
N VAL A 166 5.03 1.16 -17.68
CA VAL A 166 4.29 2.41 -17.90
C VAL A 166 4.29 2.78 -19.38
N ALA A 167 5.46 2.75 -20.04
CA ALA A 167 5.57 3.09 -21.47
C ALA A 167 4.72 2.17 -22.36
N ARG A 168 4.66 0.87 -22.05
CA ARG A 168 3.81 -0.10 -22.75
C ARG A 168 2.33 0.23 -22.60
N LEU A 169 1.87 0.50 -21.37
CA LEU A 169 0.47 0.83 -21.11
C LEU A 169 0.06 2.17 -21.72
N GLU A 170 0.99 3.14 -21.82
CA GLU A 170 0.79 4.39 -22.56
C GLU A 170 0.65 4.15 -24.07
N ALA A 171 1.53 3.34 -24.66
CA ALA A 171 1.49 2.99 -26.08
C ALA A 171 0.20 2.25 -26.47
N ASP A 172 -0.32 1.42 -25.57
CA ASP A 172 -1.58 0.70 -25.73
C ASP A 172 -2.82 1.60 -25.49
N GLY A 173 -2.64 2.86 -25.08
CA GLY A 173 -3.72 3.78 -24.76
C GLY A 173 -4.48 3.46 -23.47
N ARG A 174 -3.96 2.53 -22.65
CA ARG A 174 -4.55 2.11 -21.36
C ARG A 174 -4.17 3.03 -20.21
N LEU A 175 -3.07 3.78 -20.35
CA LEU A 175 -2.62 4.78 -19.39
C LEU A 175 -2.45 6.12 -20.11
N THR A 176 -3.04 7.18 -19.58
CA THR A 176 -2.83 8.55 -20.07
C THR A 176 -1.78 9.27 -19.22
N ARG A 177 -0.96 10.18 -19.76
CA ARG A 177 -0.23 11.08 -18.87
C ARG A 177 -1.22 12.07 -18.24
N ALA A 178 -1.11 12.26 -16.94
CA ALA A 178 -1.88 13.28 -16.23
C ALA A 178 -1.36 14.68 -16.60
#